data_AF-A0A673FWM5-F1
#
_entry.id   AF-A0A673FWM5-F1
#
_cell.length_a   1.000
_cell.length_b   1.000
_cell.length_c   1.000
_cell.angle_alpha   90.00
_cell.angle_beta   90.00
_cell.angle_gamma   90.00
#
_symmetry.space_group_name_H-M   'P 1'
#
loop_
_entity.id
_entity.type
_entity.pdbx_description
1 polymer ?
#
loop_
_entity_poly.entity_id
_entity_poly.type
_entity_poly.pdbx_seq_one_letter_code
_entity_poly.pdbx_strand_id
1 'polypeptide(L)'
;MKLLILAALLGLSLAQFNPNTRDGKTAIVHLFEWRWADIAAECERYLGPNGFGGVQVFLNALICFEIQIHSKTTIELFTLKKQNHGRAGMKHHCCCPEAHNTAFCFRNWGEGWGFMSSDKSLVFVDNHDNQRGHGAGGASIVTFWDARLYKMAVAFMLAHPYGFTRVMSSYRWDRNIVNGVDQNDWQGPPSNGDGSTKPVPINPDSTCGDGWVCEHRWRQIKNMVAFRNVVNGQAFSNWWDNGDNQISFSRGNKGFLVINNDDWELNETLNTGLPGGTYCDVISGQKESGRCTGKEVVVGGDGRASFRISNQEEDPFIAIHADSKL
;
A
#
# COMPACT_ATOMS: atom_id res chain seq x y z
N MET A 1 -47.87 12.81 -18.25
CA MET A 1 -47.35 11.47 -18.65
C MET A 1 -46.07 11.49 -19.49
N LYS A 2 -45.71 12.56 -20.22
CA LYS A 2 -44.43 12.62 -20.96
C LYS A 2 -43.20 13.03 -20.11
N LEU A 3 -43.40 13.65 -18.94
CA LEU A 3 -42.29 14.08 -18.05
C LEU A 3 -41.76 12.98 -17.10
N LEU A 4 -42.52 11.90 -16.88
CA LEU A 4 -42.14 10.83 -15.94
C LEU A 4 -41.28 9.73 -16.58
N ILE A 5 -41.20 9.68 -17.91
CA ILE A 5 -40.42 8.66 -18.64
C ILE A 5 -38.95 9.10 -18.81
N LEU A 6 -38.67 10.41 -18.78
CA LEU A 6 -37.28 10.90 -18.88
C LEU A 6 -36.46 10.65 -17.59
N ALA A 7 -37.11 10.55 -16.43
CA ALA A 7 -36.44 10.25 -15.16
C ALA A 7 -36.02 8.77 -15.03
N ALA A 8 -36.67 7.86 -15.76
CA ALA A 8 -36.35 6.42 -15.74
C ALA A 8 -35.17 6.05 -16.66
N LEU A 9 -34.80 6.91 -17.62
CA LEU A 9 -33.66 6.69 -18.52
C LEU A 9 -32.34 7.33 -18.04
N LEU A 10 -32.38 8.06 -16.91
CA LEU A 10 -31.19 8.50 -16.16
C LEU A 10 -30.81 7.52 -15.04
N GLY A 11 -31.47 6.35 -15.01
CA GLY A 11 -31.16 5.24 -14.10
C GLY A 11 -29.78 4.65 -14.39
N LEU A 12 -28.77 5.16 -13.69
CA LEU A 12 -27.61 4.42 -13.23
C LEU A 12 -26.87 3.63 -14.34
N SER A 13 -26.34 4.34 -15.34
CA SER A 13 -25.07 3.88 -15.93
C SER A 13 -23.94 4.23 -14.94
N LEU A 14 -23.98 3.66 -13.74
CA LEU A 14 -22.75 3.45 -12.99
C LEU A 14 -21.96 2.46 -13.86
N ALA A 15 -20.99 2.96 -14.61
CA ALA A 15 -19.92 2.11 -15.09
C ALA A 15 -19.24 1.58 -13.82
N GLN A 16 -19.75 0.47 -13.30
CA GLN A 16 -19.26 -0.13 -12.08
C GLN A 16 -17.86 -0.64 -12.41
N PHE A 17 -16.85 0.10 -11.96
CA PHE A 17 -15.49 -0.41 -11.90
C PHE A 17 -15.51 -1.56 -10.89
N ASN A 18 -15.61 -2.78 -11.41
CA ASN A 18 -15.43 -3.98 -10.61
C ASN A 18 -13.96 -4.39 -10.74
N PRO A 19 -13.14 -4.23 -9.68
CA PRO A 19 -11.76 -4.70 -9.70
C PRO A 19 -11.65 -6.23 -9.75
N ASN A 20 -12.77 -6.97 -9.68
CA ASN A 20 -12.85 -8.44 -9.70
C ASN A 20 -12.00 -9.12 -8.61
N THR A 21 -11.70 -8.42 -7.52
CA THR A 21 -11.10 -9.02 -6.33
C THR A 21 -12.15 -9.73 -5.49
N ARG A 22 -11.70 -10.73 -4.73
CA ARG A 22 -12.54 -11.35 -3.70
C ARG A 22 -13.09 -10.27 -2.75
N ASP A 23 -14.37 -10.40 -2.41
CA ASP A 23 -15.10 -9.45 -1.56
C ASP A 23 -14.29 -9.01 -0.34
N GLY A 24 -14.21 -7.70 -0.14
CA GLY A 24 -13.50 -7.09 0.99
C GLY A 24 -12.01 -6.85 0.77
N LYS A 25 -11.38 -7.38 -0.29
CA LYS A 25 -9.96 -7.17 -0.58
C LYS A 25 -9.74 -6.05 -1.59
N THR A 26 -8.96 -5.04 -1.21
CA THR A 26 -8.73 -3.82 -2.03
C THR A 26 -7.25 -3.50 -2.25
N ALA A 27 -6.37 -4.48 -2.03
CA ALA A 27 -4.95 -4.40 -2.31
C ALA A 27 -4.51 -5.56 -3.21
N ILE A 28 -3.77 -5.24 -4.26
CA ILE A 28 -3.10 -6.20 -5.15
C ILE A 28 -1.57 -6.05 -5.04
N VAL A 29 -0.83 -7.02 -5.55
CA VAL A 29 0.62 -6.94 -5.68
C VAL A 29 1.03 -6.95 -7.14
N HIS A 30 2.07 -6.21 -7.50
CA HIS A 30 2.74 -6.31 -8.78
C HIS A 30 3.97 -7.20 -8.65
N LEU A 31 3.89 -8.43 -9.15
CA LEU A 31 5.04 -9.35 -9.22
C LEU A 31 5.76 -9.13 -10.55
N PHE A 32 6.71 -8.19 -10.57
CA PHE A 32 7.36 -7.76 -11.82
C PHE A 32 8.39 -8.78 -12.31
N GLU A 33 8.19 -9.27 -13.54
CA GLU A 33 9.06 -10.24 -14.21
C GLU A 33 9.27 -11.56 -13.47
N TRP A 34 8.33 -11.96 -12.60
CA TRP A 34 8.33 -13.29 -11.99
C TRP A 34 7.97 -14.37 -13.01
N ARG A 35 8.47 -15.59 -12.81
CA ARG A 35 8.05 -16.75 -13.62
C ARG A 35 6.61 -17.13 -13.27
N TRP A 36 5.84 -17.57 -14.26
CA TRP A 36 4.45 -18.00 -14.07
C TRP A 36 4.27 -19.08 -12.99
N ALA A 37 5.19 -20.05 -12.93
CA ALA A 37 5.15 -21.11 -11.93
C ALA A 37 5.31 -20.57 -10.50
N ASP A 38 6.17 -19.57 -10.31
CA ASP A 38 6.39 -18.94 -9.00
C ASP A 38 5.20 -18.05 -8.64
N ILE A 39 4.64 -17.30 -9.60
CA ILE A 39 3.42 -16.51 -9.38
C ILE A 39 2.27 -17.40 -8.91
N ALA A 40 2.02 -18.54 -9.58
CA ALA A 40 0.96 -19.45 -9.19
C ALA A 40 1.17 -20.00 -7.76
N ALA A 41 2.39 -20.45 -7.45
CA ALA A 41 2.72 -20.93 -6.11
C ALA A 41 2.59 -19.82 -5.05
N GLU A 42 3.00 -18.60 -5.36
CA GLU A 42 2.94 -17.44 -4.47
C GLU A 42 1.49 -17.01 -4.19
N CYS A 43 0.64 -17.00 -5.22
CA CYS A 43 -0.81 -16.77 -5.11
C CYS A 43 -1.48 -17.72 -4.11
N GLU A 44 -1.24 -19.02 -4.27
CA GLU A 44 -1.89 -20.06 -3.47
C GLU A 44 -1.34 -20.14 -2.05
N ARG A 45 0.00 -20.10 -1.91
CA ARG A 45 0.67 -20.42 -0.65
C ARG A 45 0.83 -19.20 0.26
N TYR A 46 0.85 -17.99 -0.31
CA TYR A 46 1.18 -16.79 0.46
C TYR A 46 0.19 -15.64 0.27
N LEU A 47 -0.01 -15.15 -0.95
CA LEU A 47 -0.77 -13.91 -1.18
C LEU A 47 -2.24 -14.05 -0.80
N GLY A 48 -2.89 -15.13 -1.23
CA GLY A 48 -4.28 -15.41 -0.89
C GLY A 48 -4.53 -15.47 0.62
N PRO A 49 -3.78 -16.31 1.36
CA PRO A 49 -3.83 -16.39 2.82
C PRO A 49 -3.52 -15.07 3.54
N ASN A 50 -2.62 -14.24 3.00
CA ASN A 50 -2.22 -12.96 3.61
C ASN A 50 -3.06 -11.76 3.13
N GLY A 51 -4.20 -12.00 2.47
CA GLY A 51 -5.20 -10.97 2.24
C GLY A 51 -5.05 -10.15 0.96
N PHE A 52 -4.09 -10.47 0.08
CA PHE A 52 -4.02 -9.86 -1.25
C PHE A 52 -5.21 -10.30 -2.11
N GLY A 53 -5.77 -9.37 -2.88
CA GLY A 53 -6.93 -9.58 -3.74
C GLY A 53 -6.58 -10.18 -5.10
N GLY A 54 -5.38 -9.87 -5.60
CA GLY A 54 -4.94 -10.24 -6.94
C GLY A 54 -3.48 -9.88 -7.17
N VAL A 55 -3.00 -10.26 -8.35
CA VAL A 55 -1.64 -10.03 -8.84
C VAL A 55 -1.69 -9.37 -10.20
N GLN A 56 -0.99 -8.27 -10.33
CA GLN A 56 -0.65 -7.69 -11.63
C GLN A 56 0.68 -8.28 -12.11
N VAL A 57 0.74 -8.68 -13.38
CA VAL A 57 1.96 -9.17 -14.02
C VAL A 57 2.24 -8.40 -15.32
N PHE A 58 3.52 -8.14 -15.61
CA PHE A 58 3.97 -7.62 -16.90
C PHE A 58 5.15 -8.46 -17.40
N LEU A 59 5.02 -9.00 -18.62
CA LEU A 59 6.12 -9.67 -19.34
C LEU A 59 6.77 -8.76 -20.39
N ASN A 60 6.08 -7.70 -20.85
CA ASN A 60 6.55 -6.66 -21.76
C ASN A 60 5.45 -5.60 -21.96
N ALA A 61 5.81 -4.37 -22.36
CA ALA A 61 5.03 -3.13 -22.35
C ALA A 61 3.66 -3.08 -23.10
N LEU A 62 3.11 -4.21 -23.55
CA LEU A 62 1.88 -4.28 -24.35
C LEU A 62 0.73 -5.10 -23.77
N ILE A 63 0.92 -5.92 -22.73
CA ILE A 63 -0.17 -6.74 -22.18
C ILE A 63 -0.11 -6.76 -20.64
N CYS A 64 -1.18 -6.27 -20.01
CA CYS A 64 -1.38 -6.34 -18.56
C CYS A 64 -2.35 -7.49 -18.26
N PHE A 65 -1.90 -8.49 -17.51
CA PHE A 65 -2.76 -9.53 -16.98
C PHE A 65 -2.93 -9.32 -15.47
N GLU A 66 -4.16 -9.49 -15.00
CA GLU A 66 -4.47 -9.56 -13.58
C GLU A 66 -4.92 -10.98 -13.24
N ILE A 67 -4.20 -11.61 -12.30
CA ILE A 67 -4.58 -12.89 -11.71
C ILE A 67 -5.38 -12.58 -10.44
N GLN A 68 -6.66 -12.95 -10.43
CA GLN A 68 -7.51 -12.76 -9.26
C GLN A 68 -7.47 -13.99 -8.35
N ILE A 69 -7.28 -13.78 -7.05
CA ILE A 69 -7.18 -14.87 -6.06
C ILE A 69 -8.56 -15.10 -5.42
N HIS A 70 -9.36 -15.99 -6.02
CA HIS A 70 -10.72 -16.31 -5.55
C HIS A 70 -10.71 -17.34 -4.41
N SER A 71 -9.91 -18.40 -4.50
CA SER A 71 -9.80 -19.49 -3.52
C SER A 71 -8.42 -20.16 -3.53
N LYS A 72 -8.15 -21.12 -2.64
CA LYS A 72 -6.90 -21.94 -2.65
C LYS A 72 -6.70 -22.75 -3.95
N THR A 73 -7.71 -22.85 -4.81
CA THR A 73 -7.74 -23.76 -5.97
C THR A 73 -8.27 -23.11 -7.26
N THR A 74 -8.52 -21.80 -7.29
CA THR A 74 -9.05 -21.12 -8.50
C THR A 74 -8.33 -19.79 -8.73
N ILE A 75 -7.59 -19.74 -9.84
CA ILE A 75 -6.95 -18.55 -10.41
C ILE A 75 -7.68 -18.23 -11.72
N GLU A 76 -8.27 -17.04 -11.82
CA GLU A 76 -8.84 -16.53 -13.07
C GLU A 76 -7.94 -15.45 -13.67
N LEU A 77 -7.69 -15.57 -14.98
CA LEU A 77 -6.85 -14.65 -15.76
C LEU A 77 -7.73 -13.61 -16.44
N PHE A 78 -7.61 -12.35 -16.04
CA PHE A 78 -8.31 -11.24 -16.68
C PHE A 78 -7.33 -10.40 -17.51
N THR A 79 -7.76 -9.99 -18.71
CA THR A 79 -7.04 -9.00 -19.53
C THR A 79 -7.52 -7.62 -19.14
N LEU A 80 -6.66 -6.79 -18.57
CA LEU A 80 -6.98 -5.38 -18.35
C LEU A 80 -6.90 -4.65 -19.70
N LYS A 81 -8.03 -4.15 -20.20
CA LYS A 81 -8.02 -3.20 -21.31
C LYS A 81 -7.21 -1.98 -20.86
N LYS A 82 -6.16 -1.66 -21.62
CA LYS A 82 -5.35 -0.44 -21.48
C LYS A 82 -6.31 0.76 -21.35
N GLN A 83 -6.51 1.26 -20.14
CA GLN A 83 -7.13 2.57 -19.99
C GLN A 83 -6.13 3.57 -20.54
N ASN A 84 -6.58 4.42 -21.47
CA ASN A 84 -5.79 5.53 -21.95
C ASN A 84 -5.35 6.33 -20.72
N HIS A 85 -4.05 6.29 -20.40
CA HIS A 85 -3.45 7.15 -19.40
C HIS A 85 -3.57 8.58 -19.90
N GLY A 86 -4.67 9.23 -19.53
CA GLY A 86 -4.78 10.68 -19.66
C GLY A 86 -3.69 11.29 -18.81
N ARG A 87 -2.85 12.13 -19.42
CA ARG A 87 -1.97 13.03 -18.68
C ARG A 87 -2.84 13.89 -17.77
N ALA A 88 -2.86 13.59 -16.48
CA ALA A 88 -3.32 14.54 -15.49
C ALA A 88 -2.20 15.58 -15.33
N GLY A 89 -2.25 16.62 -16.17
CA GLY A 89 -1.51 17.84 -15.90
C GLY A 89 -2.07 18.45 -14.61
N MET A 90 -1.26 18.48 -13.55
CA MET A 90 -1.59 19.14 -12.29
C MET A 90 -1.81 20.62 -12.57
N LYS A 91 -3.06 21.10 -12.44
CA LYS A 91 -3.33 22.52 -12.24
C LYS A 91 -3.21 22.80 -10.74
N HIS A 92 -2.26 23.64 -10.38
CA HIS A 92 -1.97 24.05 -9.01
C HIS A 92 -3.14 24.84 -8.43
N HIS A 93 -3.88 24.19 -7.53
CA HIS A 93 -4.67 24.83 -6.48
C HIS A 93 -4.84 23.83 -5.34
N CYS A 94 -3.75 23.59 -4.60
CA CYS A 94 -3.79 22.89 -3.32
C CYS A 94 -3.65 23.92 -2.20
N CYS A 95 -4.41 23.75 -1.12
CA CYS A 95 -4.35 24.57 0.10
C CYS A 95 -3.03 24.48 0.89
N CYS A 96 -1.96 23.94 0.32
CA CYS A 96 -0.62 23.97 0.90
C CYS A 96 0.28 24.88 0.04
N PRO A 97 0.90 25.92 0.63
CA PRO A 97 1.91 26.70 -0.08
C PRO A 97 3.00 25.78 -0.61
N GLU A 98 3.47 26.05 -1.83
CA GLU A 98 4.47 25.26 -2.59
C GLU A 98 5.84 25.06 -1.89
N ALA A 99 5.97 25.45 -0.62
CA ALA A 99 7.24 25.52 0.11
C ALA A 99 7.44 24.46 1.23
N HIS A 100 6.47 23.60 1.55
CA HIS A 100 6.63 22.63 2.64
C HIS A 100 6.06 21.24 2.28
N ASN A 101 6.95 20.26 2.08
CA ASN A 101 6.66 18.83 1.93
C ASN A 101 6.31 18.19 3.30
N THR A 102 5.37 18.78 4.02
CA THR A 102 5.06 18.40 5.41
C THR A 102 3.87 17.46 5.49
N ALA A 103 3.94 16.45 6.35
CA ALA A 103 2.93 15.41 6.41
C ALA A 103 1.54 15.92 6.85
N PHE A 104 1.46 17.06 7.58
CA PHE A 104 0.17 17.66 7.94
C PHE A 104 -0.72 17.99 6.73
N CYS A 105 -0.12 18.24 5.56
CA CYS A 105 -0.85 18.51 4.32
C CYS A 105 -1.70 17.30 3.88
N PHE A 106 -1.41 16.09 4.37
CA PHE A 106 -2.14 14.87 3.98
C PHE A 106 -3.55 14.79 4.59
N ARG A 107 -3.99 15.76 5.40
CA ARG A 107 -5.36 15.82 5.94
C ARG A 107 -6.45 15.73 4.87
N ASN A 108 -6.21 16.30 3.68
CA ASN A 108 -7.14 16.28 2.55
C ASN A 108 -6.63 15.43 1.36
N TRP A 109 -5.75 14.45 1.62
CA TRP A 109 -5.16 13.58 0.61
C TRP A 109 -6.23 12.89 -0.27
N GLY A 110 -6.00 12.86 -1.58
CA GLY A 110 -6.94 12.34 -2.57
C GLY A 110 -7.39 13.41 -3.57
N GLU A 111 -8.69 13.48 -3.86
CA GLU A 111 -9.25 14.43 -4.85
C GLU A 111 -8.97 15.91 -4.50
N GLY A 112 -8.82 16.23 -3.21
CA GLY A 112 -8.43 17.57 -2.73
C GLY A 112 -7.02 18.01 -3.18
N TRP A 113 -6.20 17.07 -3.64
CA TRP A 113 -4.88 17.30 -4.23
C TRP A 113 -4.91 17.38 -5.77
N GLY A 114 -6.11 17.39 -6.35
CA GLY A 114 -6.29 17.36 -7.81
C GLY A 114 -6.10 15.97 -8.42
N PHE A 115 -6.12 14.91 -7.60
CA PHE A 115 -6.09 13.54 -8.11
C PHE A 115 -7.44 13.15 -8.74
N MET A 116 -7.43 12.07 -9.51
CA MET A 116 -8.65 11.50 -10.10
C MET A 116 -9.64 11.05 -9.02
N SER A 117 -10.89 10.77 -9.41
CA SER A 117 -11.85 10.21 -8.46
C SER A 117 -11.36 8.88 -7.88
N SER A 118 -11.62 8.67 -6.59
CA SER A 118 -11.08 7.51 -5.87
C SER A 118 -11.50 6.17 -6.49
N ASP A 119 -12.73 6.08 -6.99
CA ASP A 119 -13.32 4.90 -7.64
C ASP A 119 -12.72 4.57 -9.01
N LYS A 120 -11.89 5.47 -9.57
CA LYS A 120 -11.22 5.30 -10.86
C LYS A 120 -9.70 5.30 -10.72
N SER A 121 -9.19 5.25 -9.50
CA SER A 121 -7.77 5.42 -9.20
C SER A 121 -7.14 4.11 -8.78
N LEU A 122 -6.15 3.65 -9.55
CA LEU A 122 -5.18 2.64 -9.14
C LEU A 122 -3.95 3.38 -8.61
N VAL A 123 -3.69 3.24 -7.31
CA VAL A 123 -2.63 3.97 -6.60
C VAL A 123 -1.49 3.05 -6.19
N PHE A 124 -0.28 3.58 -6.19
CA PHE A 124 0.96 2.90 -5.82
C PHE A 124 1.98 3.95 -5.36
N VAL A 125 2.94 3.55 -4.52
CA VAL A 125 4.07 4.41 -4.11
C VAL A 125 5.10 4.48 -5.25
N ASP A 126 5.47 3.32 -5.77
CA ASP A 126 6.38 3.15 -6.89
C ASP A 126 5.84 2.11 -7.89
N ASN A 127 6.40 2.12 -9.09
CA ASN A 127 6.23 1.09 -10.10
C ASN A 127 7.58 0.71 -10.71
N HIS A 128 7.56 -0.30 -11.59
CA HIS A 128 8.78 -0.81 -12.23
C HIS A 128 9.59 0.25 -13.00
N ASP A 129 8.94 1.22 -13.66
CA ASP A 129 9.64 2.32 -14.35
C ASP A 129 10.23 3.32 -13.35
N ASN A 130 9.40 3.91 -12.48
CA ASN A 130 9.81 5.06 -11.69
C ASN A 130 10.69 4.72 -10.49
N GLN A 131 10.71 3.45 -10.04
CA GLN A 131 11.69 3.00 -9.06
C GLN A 131 13.14 2.97 -9.61
N ARG A 132 13.31 3.12 -10.93
CA ARG A 132 14.59 3.24 -11.63
C ARG A 132 14.92 4.69 -12.03
N GLY A 133 14.08 5.65 -11.63
CA GLY A 133 14.19 7.04 -12.06
C GLY A 133 13.62 7.30 -13.46
N HIS A 134 13.00 6.30 -14.11
CA HIS A 134 12.29 6.49 -15.38
C HIS A 134 10.87 7.00 -15.17
N GLY A 135 10.30 7.69 -16.16
CA GLY A 135 8.89 8.07 -16.11
C GLY A 135 8.56 9.16 -15.08
N ALA A 136 7.37 9.10 -14.49
CA ALA A 136 6.80 10.17 -13.70
C ALA A 136 7.21 10.12 -12.22
N GLY A 137 7.53 11.30 -11.66
CA GLY A 137 7.93 11.50 -10.26
C GLY A 137 9.43 11.77 -10.10
N GLY A 138 10.28 11.13 -10.90
CA GLY A 138 11.73 11.34 -10.83
C GLY A 138 12.29 11.01 -9.44
N ALA A 139 13.16 11.88 -8.92
CA ALA A 139 13.87 11.67 -7.65
C ALA A 139 12.98 11.70 -6.39
N SER A 140 11.70 12.08 -6.49
CA SER A 140 10.79 12.09 -5.33
C SER A 140 10.18 10.72 -5.02
N ILE A 141 10.33 9.74 -5.93
CA ILE A 141 9.79 8.40 -5.75
C ILE A 141 10.62 7.65 -4.70
N VAL A 142 9.94 7.22 -3.65
CA VAL A 142 10.52 6.40 -2.59
C VAL A 142 10.39 4.93 -3.00
N THR A 143 11.47 4.17 -2.86
CA THR A 143 11.54 2.77 -3.32
C THR A 143 12.03 1.83 -2.22
N PHE A 144 12.11 0.53 -2.48
CA PHE A 144 12.70 -0.42 -1.52
C PHE A 144 14.16 -0.09 -1.13
N TRP A 145 14.89 0.69 -1.94
CA TRP A 145 16.23 1.17 -1.59
C TRP A 145 16.20 2.14 -0.41
N ASP A 146 15.06 2.81 -0.19
CA ASP A 146 14.78 3.76 0.88
C ASP A 146 13.87 3.10 1.93
N ALA A 147 14.20 1.85 2.31
CA ALA A 147 13.29 0.90 2.97
C ALA A 147 12.49 1.47 4.15
N ARG A 148 13.11 2.33 4.97
CA ARG A 148 12.46 2.95 6.13
C ARG A 148 11.31 3.90 5.71
N LEU A 149 11.60 4.84 4.82
CA LEU A 149 10.57 5.76 4.29
C LEU A 149 9.56 5.02 3.42
N TYR A 150 10.00 4.01 2.67
CA TYR A 150 9.12 3.20 1.82
C TYR A 150 8.04 2.49 2.62
N LYS A 151 8.42 1.85 3.74
CA LYS A 151 7.48 1.18 4.65
C LYS A 151 6.42 2.17 5.18
N MET A 152 6.81 3.39 5.54
CA MET A 152 5.88 4.43 6.00
C MET A 152 4.94 4.90 4.89
N ALA A 153 5.46 5.16 3.68
CA ALA A 153 4.66 5.58 2.53
C ALA A 153 3.62 4.51 2.13
N VAL A 154 4.04 3.24 2.08
CA VAL A 154 3.16 2.11 1.78
C VAL A 154 2.12 1.92 2.89
N ALA A 155 2.50 2.07 4.17
CA ALA A 155 1.56 2.00 5.28
C ALA A 155 0.49 3.10 5.22
N PHE A 156 0.88 4.34 4.91
CA PHE A 156 -0.06 5.45 4.70
C PHE A 156 -1.01 5.14 3.53
N MET A 157 -0.48 4.72 2.38
CA MET A 157 -1.27 4.34 1.20
C MET A 157 -2.30 3.24 1.55
N LEU A 158 -1.88 2.20 2.28
CA LEU A 158 -2.75 1.07 2.62
C LEU A 158 -3.80 1.44 3.68
N ALA A 159 -3.48 2.32 4.63
CA ALA A 159 -4.41 2.79 5.65
C ALA A 159 -5.43 3.81 5.13
N HIS A 160 -5.04 4.68 4.19
CA HIS A 160 -5.91 5.72 3.63
C HIS A 160 -7.00 5.12 2.71
N PRO A 161 -8.26 5.61 2.73
CA PRO A 161 -9.34 5.02 1.92
C PRO A 161 -9.21 5.23 0.41
N TYR A 162 -8.43 6.22 -0.02
CA TYR A 162 -8.33 6.63 -1.42
C TYR A 162 -7.75 5.54 -2.34
N GLY A 163 -8.42 5.35 -3.48
CA GLY A 163 -7.99 4.48 -4.56
C GLY A 163 -8.04 2.97 -4.26
N PHE A 164 -7.76 2.20 -5.29
CA PHE A 164 -7.46 0.78 -5.22
C PHE A 164 -5.94 0.59 -5.21
N THR A 165 -5.39 -0.14 -4.24
CA THR A 165 -3.94 -0.09 -3.96
C THR A 165 -3.18 -1.21 -4.64
N ARG A 166 -2.00 -0.89 -5.17
CA ARG A 166 -1.03 -1.87 -5.68
C ARG A 166 0.30 -1.72 -4.96
N VAL A 167 0.73 -2.80 -4.35
CA VAL A 167 2.04 -2.96 -3.72
C VAL A 167 3.04 -3.43 -4.78
N MET A 168 4.20 -2.80 -4.88
CA MET A 168 5.27 -3.25 -5.77
C MET A 168 6.02 -4.45 -5.15
N SER A 169 6.50 -5.36 -5.99
CA SER A 169 7.43 -6.42 -5.58
C SER A 169 8.56 -6.52 -6.59
N SER A 170 9.77 -6.24 -6.14
CA SER A 170 10.92 -5.94 -6.99
C SER A 170 12.00 -7.01 -6.91
N TYR A 171 13.06 -6.79 -7.68
CA TYR A 171 14.34 -7.46 -7.58
C TYR A 171 15.46 -6.42 -7.45
N ARG A 172 16.60 -6.81 -6.89
CA ARG A 172 17.80 -5.99 -6.80
C ARG A 172 18.58 -6.08 -8.11
N TRP A 173 19.21 -4.97 -8.46
CA TRP A 173 20.20 -4.85 -9.53
C TRP A 173 21.40 -4.07 -8.99
N ASP A 174 22.50 -4.07 -9.73
CA ASP A 174 23.72 -3.34 -9.34
C ASP A 174 23.56 -1.84 -9.59
N ARG A 175 22.70 -1.18 -8.81
CA ARG A 175 22.37 0.25 -8.96
C ARG A 175 23.64 1.11 -8.90
N ASN A 176 23.85 1.95 -9.91
CA ASN A 176 25.03 2.80 -10.04
C ASN A 176 24.65 4.24 -10.41
N ILE A 177 24.47 5.09 -9.39
CA ILE A 177 24.07 6.48 -9.59
C ILE A 177 25.28 7.34 -9.95
N VAL A 178 25.29 7.88 -11.17
CA VAL A 178 26.28 8.85 -11.66
C VAL A 178 25.52 10.11 -12.09
N ASN A 179 25.86 11.26 -11.50
CA ASN A 179 25.20 12.54 -11.77
C ASN A 179 23.66 12.50 -11.63
N GLY A 180 23.16 11.75 -10.65
CA GLY A 180 21.72 11.62 -10.39
C GLY A 180 20.96 10.64 -11.28
N VAL A 181 21.66 9.92 -12.17
CA VAL A 181 21.07 8.92 -13.08
C VAL A 181 21.70 7.56 -12.82
N ASP A 182 20.85 6.53 -12.71
CA ASP A 182 21.32 5.16 -12.59
C ASP A 182 21.83 4.64 -13.94
N GLN A 183 23.13 4.36 -14.04
CA GLN A 183 23.76 3.84 -15.25
C GLN A 183 23.40 2.38 -15.55
N ASN A 184 22.77 1.71 -14.57
CA ASN A 184 22.42 0.29 -14.59
C ASN A 184 20.90 0.07 -14.49
N ASP A 185 20.10 1.09 -14.76
CA ASP A 185 18.64 1.05 -14.76
C ASP A 185 18.01 0.05 -15.74
N TRP A 186 18.77 -0.36 -16.76
CA TRP A 186 18.40 -1.33 -17.79
C TRP A 186 18.49 -2.80 -17.36
N GLN A 187 19.04 -3.08 -16.16
CA GLN A 187 19.25 -4.46 -15.72
C GLN A 187 17.91 -5.19 -15.50
N GLY A 188 17.80 -6.34 -16.18
CA GLY A 188 16.67 -7.26 -16.07
C GLY A 188 16.62 -8.02 -14.74
N PRO A 189 15.71 -9.00 -14.61
CA PRO A 189 15.51 -9.72 -13.37
C PRO A 189 16.68 -10.67 -13.10
N PRO A 190 16.81 -11.23 -11.88
CA PRO A 190 17.73 -12.32 -11.61
C PRO A 190 17.59 -13.42 -12.66
N SER A 191 18.65 -13.66 -13.44
CA SER A 191 18.60 -14.50 -14.64
C SER A 191 19.73 -15.52 -14.69
N ASN A 192 19.50 -16.63 -15.37
CA ASN A 192 20.51 -17.63 -15.71
C ASN A 192 21.39 -17.13 -16.87
N GLY A 193 22.50 -17.83 -17.14
CA GLY A 193 23.40 -17.46 -18.24
C GLY A 193 22.79 -17.52 -19.64
N ASP A 194 21.64 -18.19 -19.80
CA ASP A 194 20.86 -18.25 -21.04
C ASP A 194 19.81 -17.13 -21.16
N GLY A 195 19.73 -16.22 -20.18
CA GLY A 195 18.77 -15.12 -20.14
C GLY A 195 17.38 -15.49 -19.59
N SER A 196 17.16 -16.74 -19.19
CA SER A 196 15.92 -17.12 -18.51
C SER A 196 15.87 -16.59 -17.07
N THR A 197 14.72 -16.08 -16.64
CA THR A 197 14.50 -15.63 -15.26
C THR A 197 14.72 -16.77 -14.28
N LYS A 198 15.36 -16.49 -13.14
CA LYS A 198 15.59 -17.44 -12.04
C LYS A 198 14.32 -17.69 -11.22
N PRO A 199 14.23 -18.83 -10.51
CA PRO A 199 13.22 -19.05 -9.47
C PRO A 199 13.27 -17.97 -8.39
N VAL A 200 12.17 -17.85 -7.65
CA VAL A 200 12.12 -17.08 -6.40
C VAL A 200 12.23 -18.02 -5.19
N PRO A 201 13.44 -18.25 -4.63
CA PRO A 201 13.57 -19.06 -3.43
C PRO A 201 13.01 -18.33 -2.21
N ILE A 202 12.32 -19.07 -1.34
CA ILE A 202 11.79 -18.56 -0.07
C ILE A 202 12.69 -19.04 1.07
N ASN A 203 13.22 -18.09 1.83
CA ASN A 203 14.08 -18.33 2.98
C ASN A 203 13.26 -18.78 4.21
N PRO A 204 13.88 -19.40 5.23
CA PRO A 204 13.19 -19.83 6.45
C PRO A 204 12.48 -18.69 7.22
N ASP A 205 12.98 -17.46 7.11
CA ASP A 205 12.38 -16.26 7.70
C ASP A 205 11.25 -15.66 6.84
N SER A 206 10.82 -16.38 5.80
CA SER A 206 9.81 -15.97 4.80
C SER A 206 10.22 -14.85 3.84
N THR A 207 11.47 -14.38 3.89
CA THR A 207 12.04 -13.47 2.87
C THR A 207 12.35 -14.22 1.57
N CYS A 208 12.66 -13.50 0.50
CA CYS A 208 13.10 -14.11 -0.76
C CYS A 208 14.62 -14.06 -0.91
N GLY A 209 15.18 -15.06 -1.58
CA GLY A 209 16.60 -15.11 -1.94
C GLY A 209 16.88 -14.69 -3.38
N ASP A 210 18.11 -14.93 -3.84
CA ASP A 210 18.56 -14.73 -5.23
C ASP A 210 18.29 -13.34 -5.83
N GLY A 211 18.35 -12.30 -4.99
CA GLY A 211 18.18 -10.91 -5.42
C GLY A 211 16.72 -10.45 -5.48
N TRP A 212 15.73 -11.32 -5.31
CA TRP A 212 14.33 -10.92 -5.18
C TRP A 212 14.10 -10.17 -3.86
N VAL A 213 13.46 -9.01 -3.93
CA VAL A 213 13.26 -8.12 -2.77
C VAL A 213 12.05 -8.55 -1.96
N CYS A 214 10.95 -8.88 -2.64
CA CYS A 214 9.70 -9.33 -2.04
C CYS A 214 9.16 -8.39 -0.95
N GLU A 215 8.99 -7.11 -1.26
CA GLU A 215 8.42 -6.10 -0.36
C GLU A 215 7.05 -6.53 0.18
N HIS A 216 6.25 -7.24 -0.63
CA HIS A 216 4.97 -7.80 -0.23
C HIS A 216 5.06 -8.84 0.91
N ARG A 217 6.25 -9.40 1.18
CA ARG A 217 6.55 -10.31 2.30
C ARG A 217 7.05 -9.61 3.55
N TRP A 218 7.44 -8.34 3.47
CA TRP A 218 7.87 -7.58 4.63
C TRP A 218 6.71 -7.45 5.61
N ARG A 219 6.96 -7.77 6.88
CA ARG A 219 5.92 -7.82 7.92
C ARG A 219 5.06 -6.56 7.93
N GLN A 220 5.71 -5.40 7.88
CA GLN A 220 5.10 -4.07 7.90
C GLN A 220 4.13 -3.90 6.72
N ILE A 221 4.49 -4.34 5.52
CA ILE A 221 3.65 -4.20 4.31
C ILE A 221 2.54 -5.24 4.32
N LYS A 222 2.87 -6.52 4.53
CA LYS A 222 1.91 -7.63 4.61
C LYS A 222 0.82 -7.37 5.65
N ASN A 223 1.20 -6.91 6.84
CA ASN A 223 0.24 -6.60 7.90
C ASN A 223 -0.60 -5.36 7.58
N MET A 224 -0.06 -4.37 6.85
CA MET A 224 -0.85 -3.23 6.37
C MET A 224 -1.82 -3.59 5.25
N VAL A 225 -1.55 -4.65 4.47
CA VAL A 225 -2.56 -5.24 3.57
C VAL A 225 -3.70 -5.84 4.38
N ALA A 226 -3.41 -6.56 5.46
CA ALA A 226 -4.43 -7.06 6.37
C ALA A 226 -5.20 -5.91 7.05
N PHE A 227 -4.50 -4.86 7.51
CA PHE A 227 -5.12 -3.64 8.05
C PHE A 227 -6.15 -3.07 7.08
N ARG A 228 -5.78 -2.89 5.80
CA ARG A 228 -6.68 -2.34 4.76
C ARG A 228 -7.96 -3.15 4.62
N ASN A 229 -7.84 -4.48 4.68
CA ASN A 229 -8.99 -5.38 4.62
C ASN A 229 -9.90 -5.23 5.84
N VAL A 230 -9.33 -5.17 7.05
CA VAL A 230 -10.08 -5.02 8.31
C VAL A 230 -10.87 -3.70 8.36
N VAL A 231 -10.30 -2.63 7.82
CA VAL A 231 -10.89 -1.29 7.85
C VAL A 231 -11.68 -0.93 6.59
N ASN A 232 -11.88 -1.89 5.69
CA ASN A 232 -12.56 -1.64 4.43
C ASN A 232 -13.99 -1.07 4.67
N GLY A 233 -14.37 -0.08 3.88
CA GLY A 233 -15.64 0.65 4.03
C GLY A 233 -15.72 1.64 5.20
N GLN A 234 -14.74 1.71 6.09
CA GLN A 234 -14.75 2.67 7.20
C GLN A 234 -14.32 4.07 6.75
N ALA A 235 -14.96 5.10 7.31
CA ALA A 235 -14.63 6.50 7.02
C ALA A 235 -13.23 6.87 7.51
N PHE A 236 -12.58 7.82 6.83
CA PHE A 236 -11.40 8.50 7.34
C PHE A 236 -11.82 9.47 8.45
N SER A 237 -11.24 9.36 9.64
CA SER A 237 -11.72 10.05 10.85
C SER A 237 -10.60 10.27 11.86
N ASN A 238 -10.85 11.08 12.90
CA ASN A 238 -9.90 11.34 13.99
C ASN A 238 -8.49 11.74 13.51
N TRP A 239 -8.41 12.57 12.47
CA TRP A 239 -7.14 13.13 12.02
C TRP A 239 -6.53 14.01 13.13
N TRP A 240 -5.24 13.82 13.36
CA TRP A 240 -4.41 14.69 14.19
C TRP A 240 -3.06 14.90 13.50
N ASP A 241 -2.50 16.08 13.66
CA ASP A 241 -1.14 16.42 13.27
C ASP A 241 -0.56 17.42 14.27
N ASN A 242 0.76 17.53 14.31
CA ASN A 242 1.48 18.53 15.10
C ASN A 242 1.81 19.81 14.31
N GLY A 243 1.25 20.00 13.11
CA GLY A 243 1.64 21.05 12.17
C GLY A 243 2.91 20.78 11.37
N ASP A 244 3.54 19.61 11.52
CA ASP A 244 4.76 19.21 10.80
C ASP A 244 4.66 17.76 10.26
N ASN A 245 5.51 16.82 10.68
CA ASN A 245 5.55 15.44 10.15
C ASN A 245 5.14 14.34 11.13
N GLN A 246 4.54 14.69 12.26
CA GLN A 246 3.81 13.75 13.10
C GLN A 246 2.33 13.81 12.78
N ILE A 247 1.77 12.69 12.34
CA ILE A 247 0.36 12.58 11.95
C ILE A 247 -0.27 11.31 12.50
N SER A 248 -1.58 11.33 12.66
CA SER A 248 -2.36 10.12 12.90
C SER A 248 -3.78 10.24 12.37
N PHE A 249 -4.40 9.10 12.11
CA PHE A 249 -5.82 9.03 11.78
C PHE A 249 -6.39 7.65 12.04
N SER A 250 -7.71 7.59 12.11
CA SER A 250 -8.49 6.37 12.25
C SER A 250 -9.27 6.05 10.97
N ARG A 251 -9.61 4.77 10.84
CA ARG A 251 -10.61 4.27 9.91
C ARG A 251 -11.81 3.79 10.69
N GLY A 252 -12.76 4.70 10.90
CA GLY A 252 -13.91 4.51 11.78
C GLY A 252 -13.48 4.03 13.16
N ASN A 253 -14.08 2.93 13.62
CA ASN A 253 -13.73 2.26 14.88
C ASN A 253 -12.97 0.93 14.67
N LYS A 254 -12.35 0.75 13.49
CA LYS A 254 -11.71 -0.52 13.10
C LYS A 254 -10.20 -0.48 13.00
N GLY A 255 -9.59 0.68 12.76
CA GLY A 255 -8.14 0.79 12.75
C GLY A 255 -7.63 2.20 12.98
N PHE A 256 -6.38 2.29 13.41
CA PHE A 256 -5.69 3.52 13.72
C PHE A 256 -4.23 3.42 13.27
N LEU A 257 -3.72 4.47 12.63
CA LEU A 257 -2.34 4.62 12.20
C LEU A 257 -1.78 5.92 12.78
N VAL A 258 -0.57 5.86 13.34
CA VAL A 258 0.21 7.02 13.76
C VAL A 258 1.62 6.93 13.16
N ILE A 259 2.11 8.04 12.63
CA ILE A 259 3.41 8.15 11.97
C ILE A 259 4.19 9.29 12.62
N ASN A 260 5.46 9.05 12.92
CA ASN A 260 6.43 10.07 13.27
C ASN A 260 7.50 10.15 12.17
N ASN A 261 7.49 11.22 11.39
CA ASN A 261 8.55 11.53 10.42
C ASN A 261 9.27 12.84 10.74
N ASP A 262 9.14 13.32 11.98
CA ASP A 262 9.94 14.44 12.49
C ASP A 262 11.27 13.94 13.07
N ASP A 263 12.19 14.86 13.33
CA ASP A 263 13.51 14.57 13.89
C ASP A 263 13.53 14.50 15.44
N TRP A 264 12.35 14.40 16.07
CA TRP A 264 12.17 14.25 17.52
C TRP A 264 11.08 13.21 17.88
N GLU A 265 11.02 12.83 19.15
CA GLU A 265 10.04 11.84 19.64
C GLU A 265 8.60 12.37 19.56
N LEU A 266 7.68 11.53 19.07
CA LEU A 266 6.24 11.71 19.24
C LEU A 266 5.87 11.14 20.61
N ASN A 267 5.30 11.94 21.52
CA ASN A 267 4.85 11.50 22.84
C ASN A 267 3.48 12.13 23.15
N GLU A 268 2.42 11.51 22.65
CA GLU A 268 1.08 12.09 22.63
C GLU A 268 0.01 11.09 23.06
N THR A 269 -1.10 11.61 23.61
CA THR A 269 -2.30 10.81 23.86
C THR A 269 -3.34 11.15 22.81
N LEU A 270 -3.67 10.20 21.93
CA LEU A 270 -4.47 10.43 20.73
C LEU A 270 -5.82 9.73 20.80
N ASN A 271 -6.86 10.33 20.20
CA ASN A 271 -8.16 9.69 20.07
C ASN A 271 -8.12 8.68 18.91
N THR A 272 -8.18 7.39 19.25
CA THR A 272 -8.07 6.33 18.25
C THR A 272 -9.39 5.99 17.58
N GLY A 273 -10.52 6.33 18.22
CA GLY A 273 -11.85 5.87 17.83
C GLY A 273 -12.10 4.37 18.03
N LEU A 274 -11.11 3.62 18.55
CA LEU A 274 -11.21 2.19 18.78
C LEU A 274 -11.86 1.89 20.14
N PRO A 275 -12.54 0.73 20.29
CA PRO A 275 -13.00 0.25 21.60
C PRO A 275 -11.84 0.02 22.57
N GLY A 276 -12.10 0.21 23.87
CA GLY A 276 -11.10 -0.04 24.91
C GLY A 276 -10.56 -1.48 24.92
N GLY A 277 -9.27 -1.62 25.20
CA GLY A 277 -8.56 -2.90 25.27
C GLY A 277 -7.10 -2.80 24.82
N THR A 278 -6.40 -3.93 24.86
CA THR A 278 -5.01 -4.04 24.42
C THR A 278 -4.95 -4.49 22.96
N TYR A 279 -4.14 -3.82 22.15
CA TYR A 279 -3.95 -4.09 20.74
C TYR A 279 -2.47 -4.35 20.45
N CYS A 280 -2.21 -5.32 19.58
CA CYS A 280 -0.86 -5.54 19.06
C CYS A 280 -0.56 -4.54 17.95
N ASP A 281 0.59 -3.87 18.06
CA ASP A 281 1.16 -3.12 16.95
C ASP A 281 1.61 -4.08 15.85
N VAL A 282 0.99 -3.96 14.69
CA VAL A 282 1.25 -4.85 13.55
C VAL A 282 2.48 -4.44 12.73
N ILE A 283 3.15 -3.35 13.10
CA ILE A 283 4.39 -2.89 12.45
C ILE A 283 5.61 -3.52 13.14
N SER A 284 5.75 -3.32 14.44
CA SER A 284 6.83 -3.94 15.23
C SER A 284 6.64 -5.44 15.43
N GLY A 285 5.42 -5.97 15.32
CA GLY A 285 5.14 -7.39 15.51
C GLY A 285 3.81 -7.84 14.91
N GLN A 286 3.16 -8.79 15.58
CA GLN A 286 1.85 -9.32 15.22
C GLN A 286 1.15 -9.92 16.44
N LYS A 287 -0.16 -10.16 16.31
CA LYS A 287 -0.92 -10.99 17.26
C LYS A 287 -0.67 -12.45 16.93
N GLU A 288 -0.14 -13.20 17.89
CA GLU A 288 0.15 -14.63 17.71
C GLU A 288 -0.16 -15.38 19.01
N SER A 289 -1.00 -16.42 18.94
CA SER A 289 -1.41 -17.22 20.11
C SER A 289 -1.92 -16.39 21.30
N GLY A 290 -2.69 -15.32 21.03
CA GLY A 290 -3.29 -14.48 22.07
C GLY A 290 -2.33 -13.50 22.76
N ARG A 291 -1.13 -13.29 22.22
CA ARG A 291 -0.14 -12.31 22.70
C ARG A 291 0.41 -11.47 21.55
N CYS A 292 0.99 -10.33 21.88
CA CYS A 292 1.69 -9.49 20.92
C CYS A 292 3.17 -9.88 20.88
N THR A 293 3.73 -10.04 19.68
CA THR A 293 5.17 -10.30 19.51
C THR A 293 6.00 -9.01 19.47
N GLY A 294 5.35 -7.87 19.29
CA GLY A 294 5.94 -6.53 19.26
C GLY A 294 5.34 -5.64 20.36
N LYS A 295 5.22 -4.35 20.06
CA LYS A 295 4.62 -3.37 20.99
C LYS A 295 3.13 -3.65 21.22
N GLU A 296 2.67 -3.28 22.41
CA GLU A 296 1.25 -3.26 22.78
C GLU A 296 0.76 -1.83 22.92
N VAL A 297 -0.48 -1.58 22.50
CA VAL A 297 -1.17 -0.30 22.69
C VAL A 297 -2.42 -0.54 23.52
N VAL A 298 -2.53 0.14 24.65
CA VAL A 298 -3.70 0.10 25.51
C VAL A 298 -4.60 1.28 25.18
N VAL A 299 -5.79 0.97 24.66
CA VAL A 299 -6.85 1.95 24.39
C VAL A 299 -7.76 2.01 25.62
N GLY A 300 -7.94 3.20 26.17
CA GLY A 300 -8.84 3.47 27.29
C GLY A 300 -10.32 3.32 26.91
N GLY A 301 -11.19 3.29 27.92
CA GLY A 301 -12.65 3.24 27.72
C GLY A 301 -13.22 4.49 27.01
N ASP A 302 -12.46 5.58 26.99
CA ASP A 302 -12.73 6.82 26.27
C ASP A 302 -12.24 6.80 24.80
N GLY A 303 -11.65 5.69 24.35
CA GLY A 303 -11.11 5.53 22.99
C GLY A 303 -9.74 6.16 22.77
N ARG A 304 -9.08 6.70 23.81
CA ARG A 304 -7.75 7.32 23.70
C ARG A 304 -6.63 6.32 24.04
N ALA A 305 -5.46 6.52 23.45
CA ALA A 305 -4.25 5.76 23.77
C ALA A 305 -3.02 6.66 23.75
N SER A 306 -2.01 6.32 24.57
CA SER A 306 -0.72 7.02 24.58
C SER A 306 0.25 6.36 23.60
N PHE A 307 0.91 7.17 22.78
CA PHE A 307 1.91 6.76 21.81
C PHE A 307 3.23 7.45 22.10
N ARG A 308 4.29 6.66 22.20
CA ARG A 308 5.68 7.12 22.27
C ARG A 308 6.48 6.47 21.14
N ILE A 309 6.89 7.28 20.17
CA ILE A 309 7.56 6.81 18.96
C ILE A 309 8.80 7.68 18.75
N SER A 310 9.97 7.10 19.01
CA SER A 310 11.24 7.78 18.75
C SER A 310 11.49 7.90 17.25
N ASN A 311 12.06 9.01 16.80
CA ASN A 311 12.49 9.20 15.42
C ASN A 311 13.65 8.27 15.02
N GLN A 312 14.26 7.56 15.98
CA GLN A 312 15.33 6.59 15.76
C GLN A 312 14.83 5.13 15.64
N GLU A 313 13.53 4.88 15.78
CA GLU A 313 12.99 3.53 15.62
C GLU A 313 13.19 3.00 14.20
N GLU A 314 13.32 1.66 14.07
CA GLU A 314 13.41 0.98 12.77
C GLU A 314 12.24 1.38 11.86
N ASP A 315 11.05 1.42 12.45
CA ASP A 315 9.79 1.82 11.82
C ASP A 315 9.09 2.84 12.73
N PRO A 316 9.22 4.16 12.47
CA PRO A 316 8.71 5.20 13.36
C PRO A 316 7.21 5.42 13.14
N PHE A 317 6.43 4.34 13.14
CA PHE A 317 4.99 4.37 12.98
C PHE A 317 4.37 3.12 13.62
N ILE A 318 3.15 3.27 14.13
CA ILE A 318 2.39 2.20 14.80
C ILE A 318 1.04 2.07 14.11
N ALA A 319 0.62 0.82 13.89
CA ALA A 319 -0.70 0.52 13.35
C ALA A 319 -1.40 -0.54 14.21
N ILE A 320 -2.65 -0.26 14.59
CA ILE A 320 -3.50 -1.17 15.36
C ILE A 320 -4.88 -1.26 14.71
N HIS A 321 -5.51 -2.42 14.79
CA HIS A 321 -6.84 -2.64 14.20
C HIS A 321 -7.65 -3.66 14.98
N ALA A 322 -8.94 -3.77 14.68
CA ALA A 322 -9.90 -4.61 15.40
C ALA A 322 -9.40 -6.06 15.58
N ASP A 323 -8.84 -6.65 14.51
CA ASP A 323 -8.33 -8.03 14.57
C ASP A 323 -6.97 -8.18 15.27
N SER A 324 -6.26 -7.08 15.57
CA SER A 324 -5.02 -7.09 16.38
C SER A 324 -5.28 -6.89 17.88
N LYS A 325 -6.54 -6.64 18.27
CA LYS A 325 -6.97 -6.58 19.67
C LYS A 325 -6.80 -7.93 20.35
N LEU A 326 -6.27 -7.98 21.57
CA LEU A 326 -6.26 -9.17 22.43
C LEU A 326 -7.66 -9.47 22.98
#